data_AF-A0A2M8RCU7-F1
#
_entry.id   AF-A0A2M8RCU7-F1
#
_cell.length_a   1.000
_cell.length_b   1.000
_cell.length_c   1.000
_cell.angle_alpha   90.00
_cell.angle_beta   90.00
_cell.angle_gamma   90.00
#
_symmetry.space_group_name_H-M   'P 1'
#
loop_
_entity.id
_entity.type
_entity.pdbx_description
1 polymer ?
#
loop_
_entity_poly.entity_id
_entity_poly.type
_entity_poly.pdbx_seq_one_letter_code
_entity_poly.pdbx_strand_id
1 'polypeptide(L)' 'MAGAITVGLAQQSLFEVENLVWGTLWLGRIRQARHDMLVAFMESPSPRLAKRLAGLERYEKPIRAARRRVLKRWLKQE' A
#
# COMPACT_ATOMS: atom_id res chain seq x y z
N MET A 1 22.52 19.31 22.81
CA MET A 1 21.13 18.88 22.58
C MET A 1 20.71 18.83 21.11
N ALA A 2 21.42 19.45 20.15
CA ALA A 2 21.06 19.40 18.72
C ALA A 2 21.21 18.01 18.07
N GLY A 3 22.22 17.21 18.46
CA GLY A 3 22.50 15.90 17.87
C GLY A 3 21.41 14.83 18.09
N ALA A 4 20.68 14.89 19.21
CA ALA A 4 19.59 13.94 19.48
C ALA A 4 18.36 14.20 18.60
N ILE A 5 18.10 15.47 18.25
CA ILE A 5 16.98 15.89 17.40
C ILE A 5 17.23 15.47 15.94
N THR A 6 18.46 15.61 15.46
CA THR A 6 18.84 15.18 14.11
C THR A 6 18.81 13.66 13.94
N VAL A 7 19.19 12.89 14.97
CA VAL A 7 19.10 11.43 14.97
C VAL A 7 17.63 10.97 15.00
N GLY A 8 16.78 11.60 15.81
CA GLY A 8 15.34 11.29 15.86
C GLY A 8 14.62 11.54 14.53
N LEU A 9 14.96 12.63 13.83
CA LEU A 9 14.41 12.95 12.52
C LEU A 9 14.88 11.98 11.42
N ALA A 10 16.16 11.59 11.43
CA ALA A 10 16.70 10.61 10.50
C ALA A 10 16.09 9.21 10.71
N GLN A 11 15.85 8.83 11.96
CA GLN A 11 15.25 7.54 12.32
C GLN A 11 13.75 7.48 11.99
N GLN A 12 13.02 8.58 12.17
CA GLN A 12 11.63 8.71 11.69
C GLN A 12 11.53 8.65 10.17
N SER A 13 12.44 9.33 9.46
CA SER A 13 12.54 9.28 8.00
C SER A 13 12.78 7.85 7.48
N LEU A 14 13.74 7.12 8.07
CA LEU A 14 14.02 5.72 7.72
C LEU A 14 12.80 4.81 7.98
N PHE A 15 12.14 4.97 9.12
CA PHE A 15 10.93 4.21 9.44
C PHE A 15 9.77 4.51 8.47
N GLU A 16 9.59 5.76 8.06
CA GLU A 16 8.58 6.13 7.05
C GLU A 16 8.90 5.54 5.68
N VAL A 17 10.18 5.53 5.27
CA VAL A 17 10.65 4.93 4.01
C VAL A 17 10.48 3.42 4.02
N GLU A 18 10.87 2.72 5.09
CA GLU A 18 10.66 1.28 5.22
C GLU A 18 9.18 0.91 5.15
N ASN A 19 8.32 1.65 5.87
CA ASN A 19 6.87 1.45 5.79
C ASN A 19 6.31 1.70 4.39
N LEU A 20 6.86 2.66 3.66
CA LEU A 20 6.47 2.93 2.27
C LEU A 20 6.90 1.80 1.33
N VAL A 21 8.11 1.27 1.50
CA VAL A 21 8.63 0.13 0.71
C VAL A 21 7.79 -1.11 0.98
N TRP A 22 7.60 -1.49 2.25
CA TRP A 22 6.78 -2.63 2.63
C TRP A 22 5.32 -2.47 2.17
N GLY A 23 4.75 -1.28 2.34
CA GLY A 23 3.41 -0.96 1.85
C GLY A 23 3.28 -1.08 0.32
N THR A 24 4.33 -0.71 -0.42
CA THR A 24 4.36 -0.82 -1.89
C THR A 24 4.46 -2.27 -2.34
N LEU A 25 5.33 -3.07 -1.70
CA LEU A 25 5.45 -4.50 -1.98
C LEU A 25 4.14 -5.24 -1.67
N TRP A 26 3.52 -4.94 -0.52
CA TRP A 26 2.25 -5.54 -0.12
C TRP A 26 1.12 -5.18 -1.10
N LEU A 27 1.06 -3.92 -1.54
CA LEU A 27 0.12 -3.48 -2.57
C LEU A 27 0.33 -4.22 -3.90
N GLY A 28 1.58 -4.44 -4.30
CA GLY A 28 1.92 -5.22 -5.49
C GLY A 28 1.36 -6.64 -5.43
N ARG A 29 1.54 -7.33 -4.28
CA ARG A 29 1.00 -8.68 -4.05
C ARG A 29 -0.52 -8.73 -4.11
N ILE A 30 -1.21 -7.77 -3.49
CA ILE A 30 -2.68 -7.70 -3.54
C ILE A 30 -3.18 -7.48 -4.97
N ARG A 31 -2.51 -6.62 -5.74
CA ARG A 31 -2.86 -6.35 -7.14
C ARG A 31 -2.65 -7.57 -8.02
N GLN A 32 -1.55 -8.29 -7.85
CA GLN A 32 -1.31 -9.55 -8.57
C GLN A 32 -2.42 -10.56 -8.25
N ALA A 33 -2.71 -10.79 -6.97
CA ALA A 33 -3.77 -11.71 -6.56
C ALA A 33 -5.16 -11.30 -7.11
N ARG A 34 -5.45 -9.99 -7.16
CA ARG A 34 -6.70 -9.48 -7.76
C ARG A 34 -6.74 -9.73 -9.27
N HIS A 35 -5.63 -9.52 -9.97
CA HIS A 35 -5.52 -9.80 -11.39
C HIS A 35 -5.77 -11.28 -11.68
N ASP A 36 -5.09 -12.18 -10.98
CA ASP A 36 -5.24 -13.62 -11.17
C ASP A 36 -6.68 -14.08 -10.89
N MET A 37 -7.32 -13.49 -9.86
CA MET A 37 -8.73 -13.74 -9.56
C MET A 37 -9.70 -13.17 -10.61
N LEU A 38 -9.38 -12.05 -11.24
CA LEU A 38 -10.18 -11.49 -12.34
C LEU A 38 -10.12 -12.40 -13.56
N VAL A 39 -8.93 -12.88 -13.91
CA VAL A 39 -8.74 -13.86 -15.00
C VAL A 39 -9.58 -15.11 -14.74
N ALA A 40 -9.45 -15.72 -13.55
CA ALA A 40 -10.24 -16.89 -13.17
C ALA A 40 -11.76 -16.62 -13.17
N PHE A 41 -12.18 -15.40 -12.80
CA PHE A 41 -13.59 -15.00 -12.84
C PHE A 41 -14.09 -14.84 -14.28
N MET A 42 -13.27 -14.33 -15.20
CA MET A 42 -13.62 -14.22 -16.62
C MET A 42 -13.72 -15.58 -17.30
N GLU A 43 -12.85 -16.52 -16.93
CA GLU A 43 -12.90 -17.91 -17.43
C GLU A 43 -14.11 -18.67 -16.90
N SER A 44 -14.44 -18.48 -15.62
CA SER A 44 -15.56 -19.16 -14.97
C SER A 44 -16.25 -18.24 -13.96
N PRO A 45 -17.25 -17.45 -14.39
CA PRO A 45 -17.97 -16.55 -13.51
C PRO A 45 -18.62 -17.31 -12.35
N SER A 46 -18.27 -16.94 -11.12
CA SER A 46 -18.89 -17.51 -9.92
C SER A 46 -19.15 -16.47 -8.84
N PRO A 47 -20.28 -16.56 -8.10
CA PRO A 47 -20.58 -15.65 -7.00
C PRO A 47 -19.51 -15.65 -5.90
N ARG A 48 -18.84 -16.78 -5.68
CA ARG A 48 -17.76 -16.92 -4.69
C ARG A 48 -16.52 -16.11 -5.08
N LEU A 49 -16.14 -16.13 -6.36
CA LEU A 49 -15.03 -15.33 -6.88
C LEU A 49 -15.36 -13.84 -6.86
N ALA A 50 -16.59 -13.46 -7.24
CA ALA A 50 -17.05 -12.07 -7.15
C ALA A 50 -16.95 -11.52 -5.71
N LYS A 51 -17.40 -12.30 -4.72
CA LYS A 51 -17.29 -11.92 -3.30
C LYS A 51 -15.83 -11.76 -2.85
N ARG A 52 -14.95 -12.66 -3.27
CA ARG A 52 -13.51 -12.58 -2.94
C ARG A 52 -12.83 -11.38 -3.59
N LEU A 53 -13.16 -11.06 -4.85
CA LEU A 53 -12.68 -9.86 -5.55
C LEU A 53 -13.08 -8.57 -4.82
N ALA A 54 -14.34 -8.48 -4.38
CA ALA A 54 -14.82 -7.37 -3.55
C ALA A 54 -14.08 -7.29 -2.20
N GLY A 55 -13.74 -8.44 -1.61
CA GLY A 55 -12.93 -8.53 -0.40
C GLY A 55 -11.51 -7.98 -0.59
N LEU A 56 -10.83 -8.35 -1.68
CA LEU A 56 -9.48 -7.86 -1.99
C LEU A 56 -9.43 -6.33 -2.17
N GLU A 57 -10.50 -5.72 -2.70
CA GLU A 57 -10.59 -4.27 -2.81
C GLU A 57 -10.52 -3.53 -1.47
N ARG A 58 -11.04 -4.16 -0.40
CA ARG A 58 -11.04 -3.58 0.95
C ARG A 58 -9.63 -3.40 1.49
N TYR A 59 -8.69 -4.27 1.10
CA TYR A 59 -7.29 -4.17 1.51
C TYR A 59 -6.51 -3.19 0.64
N GLU A 60 -6.85 -3.05 -0.64
CA GLU A 60 -6.15 -2.13 -1.55
C GLU A 60 -6.40 -0.64 -1.22
N LYS A 61 -7.65 -0.30 -0.88
CA LYS A 61 -8.08 1.09 -0.59
C LYS A 61 -7.28 1.78 0.52
N PRO A 62 -7.09 1.22 1.73
CA PRO A 62 -6.38 1.89 2.82
C PRO A 62 -4.89 2.11 2.50
N ILE A 63 -4.22 1.14 1.86
CA ILE A 63 -2.81 1.28 1.46
C ILE A 63 -2.66 2.40 0.43
N ARG A 64 -3.56 2.46 -0.56
CA ARG A 64 -3.57 3.52 -1.58
C ARG A 64 -3.79 4.89 -0.96
N ALA A 65 -4.65 4.99 0.06
CA ALA A 65 -4.87 6.23 0.81
C ALA A 65 -3.62 6.63 1.62
N ALA A 66 -2.98 5.67 2.31
CA ALA A 66 -1.76 5.90 3.08
C ALA A 66 -0.62 6.41 2.17
N ARG A 67 -0.37 5.74 1.04
CA ARG A 67 0.64 6.16 0.05
C ARG A 67 0.39 7.58 -0.46
N ARG A 68 -0.86 7.91 -0.78
CA ARG A 68 -1.23 9.27 -1.23
C ARG A 68 -0.96 10.33 -0.16
N ARG A 69 -1.18 10.02 1.12
CA ARG A 69 -0.88 10.94 2.23
C ARG A 69 0.63 11.18 2.37
N VAL A 70 1.44 10.12 2.30
CA VAL A 70 2.91 10.23 2.37
C VAL A 70 3.44 11.07 1.20
N LEU A 71 3.05 10.76 -0.04
CA LEU A 71 3.44 11.54 -1.21
C LEU A 71 3.04 13.02 -1.11
N LYS A 72 1.82 13.32 -0.64
CA LYS A 72 1.38 14.70 -0.42
C LYS A 72 2.18 15.44 0.63
N ARG A 73 2.67 14.76 1.68
CA ARG A 73 3.54 15.37 2.70
C ARG A 73 4.90 15.70 2.12
N TRP A 74 5.48 14.78 1.36
CA TRP A 74 6.78 14.97 0.71
C TRP A 74 6.74 16.13 -0.30
N LEU A 75 5.73 16.17 -1.18
CA LEU A 75 5.54 17.27 -2.15
C LEU A 75 5.24 18.65 -1.51
N LYS A 76 4.96 18.70 -0.21
CA LYS A 76 4.76 19.96 0.53
C LYS A 76 6.03 20.41 1.27
N GLN A 77 7.02 19.53 1.40
CA GLN A 77 8.30 19.82 2.04
C GLN A 77 9.37 20.28 1.04
N GLU A 78 9.16 20.04 -0.26
CA GLU A 78 9.84 20.71 -1.39
C GLU A 78 9.18 22.06 -1.70
#